data_AF-A0A2E7J9M5-F1
#
_entry.id   AF-A0A2E7J9M5-F1
#
_cell.length_a   1.000
_cell.length_b   1.000
_cell.length_c   1.000
_cell.angle_alpha   90.00
_cell.angle_beta   90.00
_cell.angle_gamma   90.00
#
_symmetry.space_group_name_H-M   'P 1'
#
loop_
_entity.id
_entity.type
_entity.pdbx_description
1 polymer ?
#
loop_
_entity_poly.entity_id
_entity_poly.type
_entity_poly.pdbx_seq_one_letter_code
_entity_poly.pdbx_strand_id
1 'polypeptide(L)'
;MNLTRHIKGKTLGLVDRFLPVKPIERPAEEQTLLNRESRRMHLYYSRQCPSSISVKRYVERAGLHPVTKEVERADAYRNELVKGGGESRVPCLRICTRSGDRWIYSPEAIINYLEKRLGKLGSCQSPKAPL
;
A
#
# COMPACT_ATOMS: atom_id res chain seq x y z
N MET A 1 25.34 38.06 -3.58
CA MET A 1 24.38 37.07 -3.02
C MET A 1 23.41 36.67 -4.13
N ASN A 2 23.45 35.42 -4.59
CA ASN A 2 22.66 34.94 -5.71
C ASN A 2 21.42 34.16 -5.21
N LEU A 3 20.26 34.78 -5.38
CA LEU A 3 18.95 34.29 -4.96
C LEU A 3 18.34 33.44 -6.09
N THR A 4 18.83 32.21 -6.29
CA THR A 4 18.29 31.32 -7.33
C THR A 4 18.06 29.89 -6.83
N ARG A 5 16.82 29.43 -7.05
CA ARG A 5 16.35 28.04 -7.16
C ARG A 5 15.95 27.30 -5.88
N HIS A 6 14.67 27.47 -5.51
CA HIS A 6 13.87 26.39 -4.91
C HIS A 6 12.45 26.31 -5.50
N ILE A 7 12.37 26.18 -6.83
CA ILE A 7 11.16 25.72 -7.53
C ILE A 7 11.58 24.52 -8.39
N LYS A 8 11.79 23.36 -7.77
CA LYS A 8 11.94 22.09 -8.49
C LYS A 8 11.42 20.98 -7.58
N GLY A 9 10.24 20.44 -7.91
CA GLY A 9 9.82 19.14 -7.38
C GLY A 9 8.42 18.98 -6.78
N LYS A 10 7.44 19.87 -7.01
CA LYS A 10 6.04 19.62 -6.55
C LYS A 10 5.00 19.35 -7.66
N THR A 11 5.38 19.41 -8.94
CA THR A 11 4.42 19.26 -10.05
C THR A 11 4.39 17.87 -10.69
N LEU A 12 5.32 16.96 -10.38
CA LEU A 12 5.38 15.62 -10.99
C LEU A 12 4.59 14.52 -10.24
N GLY A 13 3.83 14.86 -9.19
CA GLY A 13 3.10 13.86 -8.38
C GLY A 13 1.62 13.70 -8.70
N LEU A 14 1.02 14.65 -9.43
CA LEU A 14 -0.42 14.64 -9.75
C LEU A 14 -0.75 13.86 -11.02
N VAL A 15 0.14 13.85 -12.02
CA VAL A 15 -0.09 13.09 -13.26
C VAL A 15 -0.04 11.59 -12.99
N ASP A 16 0.89 11.16 -12.13
CA ASP A 16 0.92 9.78 -11.65
C ASP A 16 -0.44 9.43 -11.04
N ARG A 17 -0.99 10.27 -10.13
CA ARG A 17 -2.27 10.07 -9.41
C ARG A 17 -3.48 9.69 -10.30
N PHE A 18 -3.48 10.02 -11.59
CA PHE A 18 -4.57 9.69 -12.51
C PHE A 18 -4.31 8.52 -13.46
N LEU A 19 -3.06 8.10 -13.66
CA LEU A 19 -2.77 6.99 -14.58
C LEU A 19 -3.18 5.64 -13.97
N PRO A 20 -3.84 4.75 -14.74
CA PRO A 20 -4.19 3.42 -14.30
C PRO A 20 -2.92 2.59 -14.09
N VAL A 21 -2.89 1.85 -12.99
CA VAL A 21 -1.75 1.02 -12.60
C VAL A 21 -1.95 -0.37 -13.19
N LYS A 22 -0.99 -0.84 -14.01
CA LYS A 22 -0.98 -2.24 -14.47
C LYS A 22 -0.45 -3.16 -13.36
N PRO A 23 -1.21 -4.17 -12.93
CA PRO A 23 -0.73 -5.18 -11.98
C PRO A 23 0.36 -6.04 -12.61
N ILE A 24 1.31 -6.49 -11.78
CA ILE A 24 2.31 -7.49 -12.16
C ILE A 24 1.60 -8.82 -12.43
N GLU A 25 1.76 -9.35 -13.63
CA GLU A 25 1.24 -10.67 -14.00
C GLU A 25 2.05 -11.77 -13.33
N ARG A 26 1.35 -12.71 -12.70
CA ARG A 26 1.92 -13.87 -12.00
C ARG A 26 1.17 -15.13 -12.40
N PRO A 27 1.79 -16.33 -12.28
CA PRO A 27 1.07 -17.57 -12.50
C PRO A 27 -0.15 -17.67 -11.56
N ALA A 28 -1.23 -18.28 -12.06
CA ALA A 28 -2.53 -18.27 -11.40
C ALA A 28 -2.51 -18.86 -9.97
N GLU A 29 -1.65 -19.85 -9.73
CA GLU A 29 -1.47 -20.47 -8.42
C GLU A 29 -0.88 -19.50 -7.39
N GLU A 30 0.21 -18.80 -7.76
CA GLU A 30 0.83 -17.79 -6.91
C GLU A 30 -0.13 -16.62 -6.65
N GLN A 31 -0.86 -16.18 -7.67
CA GLN A 31 -1.84 -15.12 -7.54
C GLN A 31 -2.98 -15.52 -6.59
N THR A 32 -3.40 -16.78 -6.61
CA THR A 32 -4.44 -17.30 -5.69
C THR A 32 -3.95 -17.30 -4.24
N LEU A 33 -2.71 -17.70 -4.00
CA LEU A 33 -2.09 -17.64 -2.68
C LEU A 33 -1.97 -16.20 -2.16
N LEU A 34 -1.52 -15.29 -3.03
CA LEU A 34 -1.43 -13.85 -2.73
C LEU A 34 -2.81 -13.25 -2.43
N ASN A 35 -3.83 -13.62 -3.18
CA ASN A 35 -5.21 -13.18 -2.96
C ASN A 35 -5.74 -13.67 -1.60
N ARG A 36 -5.46 -14.92 -1.24
CA ARG A 36 -5.84 -15.48 0.05
C ARG A 36 -5.16 -14.78 1.22
N GLU A 37 -3.87 -14.49 1.08
CA GLU A 37 -3.10 -13.80 2.12
C GLU A 37 -3.47 -12.32 2.24
N SER A 38 -3.67 -11.63 1.10
CA SER A 38 -4.06 -10.22 1.10
C SER A 38 -5.43 -9.99 1.74
N ARG A 39 -6.37 -10.94 1.66
CA ARG A 39 -7.66 -10.87 2.40
C ARG A 39 -7.51 -10.79 3.92
N ARG A 40 -6.37 -11.19 4.48
CA ARG A 40 -6.06 -11.05 5.92
C ARG A 40 -5.49 -9.68 6.29
N MET A 41 -5.27 -8.83 5.29
CA MET A 41 -4.76 -7.48 5.46
C MET A 41 -5.89 -6.48 5.25
N HIS A 42 -5.93 -5.47 6.10
CA HIS A 42 -6.86 -4.35 5.99
C HIS A 42 -6.06 -3.07 5.76
N LEU A 43 -6.26 -2.44 4.61
CA LEU A 43 -5.63 -1.17 4.25
C LEU A 43 -6.59 -0.02 4.54
N TYR A 44 -6.25 0.77 5.54
CA TYR A 44 -6.94 2.02 5.85
C TYR A 44 -6.29 3.16 5.07
N TYR A 45 -7.10 3.86 4.29
CA TYR A 45 -6.62 4.93 3.42
C TYR A 45 -7.61 6.10 3.39
N SER A 46 -7.12 7.27 2.99
CA SER A 46 -7.95 8.44 2.69
C SER A 46 -7.63 8.95 1.28
N ARG A 47 -8.66 9.30 0.51
CA ARG A 47 -8.52 9.90 -0.82
C ARG A 47 -7.98 11.33 -0.78
N GLN A 48 -8.00 11.96 0.39
CA GLN A 48 -7.48 13.32 0.58
C GLN A 48 -5.95 13.31 0.79
N CYS A 49 -5.37 12.15 1.12
CA CYS A 49 -3.97 12.03 1.51
C CYS A 49 -3.09 11.49 0.36
N PRO A 50 -2.03 12.21 -0.07
CA PRO A 50 -1.16 11.77 -1.16
C PRO A 50 -0.46 10.44 -0.88
N SER A 51 0.09 10.26 0.33
CA SER A 51 0.82 9.04 0.70
C SER A 51 -0.09 7.82 0.74
N SER A 52 -1.34 7.99 1.19
CA SER A 52 -2.36 6.93 1.14
C SER A 52 -2.65 6.47 -0.28
N ILE A 53 -2.76 7.40 -1.23
CA ILE A 53 -2.96 7.08 -2.64
C ILE A 53 -1.74 6.34 -3.21
N SER A 54 -0.52 6.77 -2.87
CA SER A 54 0.71 6.09 -3.31
C SER A 54 0.77 4.64 -2.83
N VAL A 55 0.42 4.37 -1.57
CA VAL A 55 0.38 3.00 -1.02
C VAL A 55 -0.71 2.16 -1.69
N LYS A 56 -1.92 2.72 -1.89
CA LYS A 56 -3.02 2.02 -2.58
C LYS A 56 -2.62 1.62 -4.00
N ARG A 57 -1.99 2.54 -4.73
CA ARG A 57 -1.46 2.29 -6.07
C ARG A 57 -0.41 1.19 -6.04
N TYR A 58 0.54 1.25 -5.12
CA TYR A 58 1.56 0.22 -4.95
C TYR A 58 0.93 -1.17 -4.76
N VAL A 59 -0.08 -1.28 -3.89
CA VAL A 59 -0.87 -2.51 -3.68
C VAL A 59 -1.53 -3.00 -4.96
N GLU A 60 -2.10 -2.09 -5.76
CA GLU A 60 -2.70 -2.42 -7.06
C GLU A 60 -1.65 -2.92 -8.08
N ARG A 61 -0.48 -2.27 -8.22
CA ARG A 61 0.60 -2.81 -9.10
C ARG A 61 1.18 -4.10 -8.56
N ALA A 62 1.21 -4.29 -7.25
CA ALA A 62 1.60 -5.55 -6.66
C ALA A 62 0.61 -6.70 -6.95
N GLY A 63 -0.58 -6.41 -7.48
CA GLY A 63 -1.62 -7.43 -7.70
C GLY A 63 -2.19 -7.96 -6.39
N LEU A 64 -2.17 -7.15 -5.32
CA LEU A 64 -2.72 -7.52 -4.02
C LEU A 64 -4.13 -6.96 -3.87
N HIS A 65 -5.03 -7.74 -3.27
CA HIS A 65 -6.41 -7.33 -3.03
C HIS A 65 -6.76 -7.34 -1.53
N PRO A 66 -6.11 -6.48 -0.72
CA PRO A 66 -6.46 -6.35 0.68
C PRO A 66 -7.85 -5.73 0.86
N VAL A 67 -8.43 -5.92 2.04
CA VAL A 67 -9.68 -5.26 2.39
C VAL A 67 -9.40 -3.78 2.56
N THR A 68 -9.89 -2.96 1.63
CA THR A 68 -9.68 -1.51 1.68
C THR A 68 -10.77 -0.82 2.49
N LYS A 69 -10.37 0.03 3.43
CA LYS A 69 -11.26 0.76 4.34
C LYS A 69 -10.98 2.25 4.20
N GLU A 70 -11.94 2.98 3.66
CA GLU A 70 -11.82 4.42 3.47
C GLU A 70 -12.29 5.16 4.72
N VAL A 71 -11.38 5.82 5.43
CA VAL A 71 -11.67 6.44 6.74
C VAL A 71 -12.63 7.62 6.66
N GLU A 72 -12.84 8.19 5.47
CA GLU A 72 -13.83 9.27 5.24
C GLU A 72 -15.24 8.71 5.01
N ARG A 73 -15.36 7.43 4.66
CA ARG A 73 -16.65 6.82 4.30
C ARG A 73 -17.46 6.42 5.51
N ALA A 74 -16.80 6.05 6.61
CA ALA A 74 -17.47 5.65 7.85
C ALA A 74 -16.60 5.93 9.07
N ASP A 75 -17.18 6.61 10.06
CA ASP A 75 -16.52 6.86 11.36
C ASP A 75 -16.14 5.58 12.09
N ALA A 76 -16.83 4.48 11.81
CA ALA A 76 -16.48 3.15 12.31
C ALA A 76 -15.02 2.77 12.00
N TYR A 77 -14.49 3.12 10.83
CA TYR A 77 -13.10 2.80 10.47
C TYR A 77 -12.08 3.67 11.20
N ARG A 78 -12.41 4.93 11.47
CA ARG A 78 -11.59 5.80 12.35
C ARG A 78 -11.59 5.26 13.77
N ASN A 79 -12.74 4.85 14.27
CA ASN A 79 -12.87 4.23 15.59
C ASN A 79 -12.09 2.91 15.69
N GLU A 80 -12.08 2.07 14.65
CA GLU A 80 -11.24 0.88 14.59
C GLU A 80 -9.75 1.19 14.66
N LEU A 81 -9.29 2.25 13.97
CA LEU A 81 -7.90 2.69 14.02
C LEU A 81 -7.50 3.16 15.43
N VAL A 82 -8.33 3.98 16.06
CA VAL A 82 -8.07 4.48 17.42
C VAL A 82 -8.12 3.35 18.45
N LYS A 83 -9.14 2.48 18.40
CA LYS A 83 -9.30 1.37 19.36
C LYS A 83 -8.28 0.27 19.16
N GLY A 84 -7.94 -0.05 17.92
CA GLY A 84 -7.06 -1.17 17.60
C GLY A 84 -5.59 -0.79 17.57
N GLY A 85 -5.25 0.28 16.85
CA GLY A 85 -3.88 0.71 16.65
C GLY A 85 -3.47 1.97 17.41
N GLY A 86 -4.36 2.57 18.19
CA GLY A 86 -4.08 3.74 19.06
C GLY A 86 -4.14 5.11 18.38
N GLU A 87 -4.09 5.19 17.05
CA GLU A 87 -4.10 6.46 16.32
C GLU A 87 -5.01 6.41 15.08
N SER A 88 -5.75 7.48 14.83
CA SER A 88 -6.53 7.68 13.60
C SER A 88 -5.67 8.13 12.41
N ARG A 89 -4.45 7.60 12.28
CA ARG A 89 -3.49 8.00 11.23
C ARG A 89 -3.62 7.12 9.99
N VAL A 90 -3.52 7.73 8.82
CA VAL A 90 -3.49 7.05 7.51
C VAL A 90 -2.27 7.51 6.70
N PRO A 91 -1.70 6.66 5.83
CA PRO A 91 -2.08 5.27 5.56
C PRO A 91 -1.79 4.34 6.74
N CYS A 92 -2.64 3.34 6.94
CA CYS A 92 -2.41 2.31 7.94
C CYS A 92 -2.72 0.93 7.38
N LEU A 93 -1.82 -0.02 7.59
CA LEU A 93 -2.02 -1.43 7.24
C LEU A 93 -2.16 -2.25 8.53
N ARG A 94 -3.32 -2.88 8.70
CA ARG A 94 -3.54 -3.90 9.72
C ARG A 94 -3.33 -5.28 9.12
N ILE A 95 -2.54 -6.10 9.78
CA ILE A 95 -2.23 -7.47 9.38
C ILE A 95 -2.68 -8.39 10.51
N CYS A 96 -3.67 -9.24 10.24
CA CYS A 96 -4.13 -10.23 11.21
C CYS A 96 -3.20 -11.45 11.15
N THR A 97 -2.47 -11.73 12.23
CA THR A 97 -1.58 -12.90 12.34
C THR A 97 -2.01 -13.81 13.49
N ARG A 98 -1.51 -15.05 13.55
CA ARG A 98 -1.81 -15.98 14.66
C ARG A 98 -1.33 -15.47 16.02
N SER A 99 -0.30 -14.61 16.02
CA SER A 99 0.27 -14.00 17.24
C SER A 99 -0.42 -12.69 17.63
N GLY A 100 -1.42 -12.24 16.86
CA GLY A 100 -2.14 -11.00 17.08
C GLY A 100 -2.14 -10.06 15.87
N ASP A 101 -2.81 -8.94 16.04
CA ASP A 101 -2.94 -7.91 15.01
C ASP A 101 -1.73 -6.97 15.02
N ARG A 102 -1.10 -6.83 13.86
CA ARG A 102 -0.01 -5.88 13.66
C ARG A 102 -0.49 -4.68 12.87
N TRP A 103 -0.20 -3.49 13.37
CA TRP A 103 -0.56 -2.21 12.74
C TRP A 103 0.71 -1.52 12.25
N ILE A 104 0.69 -1.02 11.02
CA ILE A 104 1.81 -0.30 10.40
C ILE A 104 1.31 1.02 9.84
N TYR A 105 1.85 2.14 10.35
CA TYR A 105 1.42 3.50 9.97
C TYR A 105 2.36 4.22 9.00
N SER A 106 3.61 3.77 8.89
CA SER A 106 4.56 4.43 7.98
C SER A 106 4.34 3.92 6.55
N PRO A 107 4.13 4.81 5.55
CA PRO A 107 3.95 4.40 4.16
C PRO A 107 5.15 3.59 3.63
N GLU A 108 6.37 3.97 4.02
CA GLU A 108 7.60 3.27 3.64
C GLU A 108 7.66 1.88 4.28
N ALA A 109 7.28 1.77 5.55
CA ALA A 109 7.22 0.48 6.25
C ALA A 109 6.14 -0.44 5.67
N ILE A 110 5.01 0.11 5.23
CA ILE A 110 3.96 -0.63 4.53
C ILE A 110 4.51 -1.19 3.21
N ILE A 111 5.15 -0.35 2.38
CA ILE A 111 5.72 -0.78 1.11
C ILE A 111 6.78 -1.86 1.36
N ASN A 112 7.73 -1.64 2.27
CA ASN A 112 8.77 -2.61 2.61
C ASN A 112 8.18 -3.94 3.11
N TYR A 113 7.11 -3.88 3.91
CA TYR A 113 6.40 -5.08 4.37
C TYR A 113 5.78 -5.85 3.21
N LEU A 114 5.09 -5.15 2.30
CA LEU A 114 4.48 -5.75 1.12
C LEU A 114 5.55 -6.33 0.19
N GLU A 115 6.65 -5.63 -0.05
CA GLU A 115 7.81 -6.11 -0.81
C GLU A 115 8.40 -7.38 -0.23
N LYS A 116 8.64 -7.41 1.08
CA LYS A 116 9.14 -8.62 1.76
C LYS A 116 8.15 -9.78 1.64
N ARG A 117 6.84 -9.51 1.67
CA ARG A 117 5.82 -10.56 1.53
C ARG A 117 5.75 -11.09 0.11
N LEU A 118 5.81 -10.19 -0.88
CA LEU A 118 5.83 -10.50 -2.30
C LEU A 118 7.12 -11.22 -2.69
N GLY A 119 8.29 -10.77 -2.21
CA GLY A 119 9.58 -11.39 -2.49
C GLY A 119 9.73 -12.78 -1.87
N LYS A 120 9.06 -13.04 -0.74
CA LYS A 120 8.93 -14.41 -0.19
C LYS A 120 8.04 -15.33 -1.02
N LEU A 121 7.13 -14.76 -1.82
CA LEU A 121 6.19 -15.51 -2.66
C LEU A 121 6.64 -15.56 -4.13
N GLY A 122 7.55 -14.67 -4.54
CA GLY A 122 8.11 -14.53 -5.88
C GLY A 122 9.53 -15.09 -6.04
N SER A 123 9.95 -16.03 -5.18
CA SER A 123 11.19 -16.78 -5.44
C SER A 123 11.09 -17.73 -6.64
N CYS A 124 9.94 -17.76 -7.32
CA CYS A 124 9.80 -18.27 -8.67
C CYS A 124 9.54 -17.07 -9.62
N GLN A 125 10.55 -16.75 -10.43
CA GLN A 125 10.52 -15.84 -11.58
C GLN A 125 10.55 -14.33 -11.31
N SER A 126 11.77 -13.79 -11.37
CA SER A 126 12.00 -12.51 -12.02
C SER A 126 12.73 -12.80 -13.35
N PRO A 127 12.10 -12.69 -14.53
CA PRO A 127 12.90 -12.43 -15.72
C PRO A 127 13.45 -11.02 -15.57
N LYS A 128 14.76 -10.98 -15.28
CA LYS A 128 15.63 -9.81 -15.46
C LYS A 128 15.24 -9.12 -16.77
N ALA A 129 14.70 -7.90 -16.68
CA ALA A 129 14.54 -7.07 -17.87
C ALA A 129 15.94 -6.83 -18.47
N PRO A 130 16.20 -7.22 -19.73
CA PRO A 130 17.48 -6.95 -20.36
C PRO A 130 17.52 -5.47 -20.79
N LEU A 131 18.60 -4.79 -20.41
CA LEU A 131 19.24 -3.77 -21.24
C LEU A 131 20.59 -4.32 -21.65
#